data_AF-A0A7L2E544-F1
#
_entry.id   AF-A0A7L2E544-F1
#
_cell.length_a   1.000
_cell.length_b   1.000
_cell.length_c   1.000
_cell.angle_alpha   90.00
_cell.angle_beta   90.00
_cell.angle_gamma   90.00
#
_symmetry.space_group_name_H-M   'P 1'
#
loop_
_entity.id
_entity.type
_entity.pdbx_description
1 polymer ?
#
loop_
_entity_poly.entity_id
_entity_poly.type
_entity_poly.pdbx_seq_one_letter_code
_entity_poly.pdbx_strand_id
1 'polypeptide(L)'
;LQYIHPADSVKLGQAELVVIDEAAAIPLPLVKNLLGPYLVFMASTINGYEGTGRSLSLKLIQQLRQQSTQSQVTLTAENKSTATAKLTSARTLHEVSLHESIRYAPGDPVEKWLNDLLCLDCLNITRIISGCPLPDTCDLYYVNRDTLFCYHRASEVFLQRLMALYVASHYKNSPNDLQMLSDAPAHHLFCLLPPVPPTQNSLPEVLAVVQVCMEGEISRQSIMNSLSRGKKASGDLIPWTISEQFQDPDFGSLSGGRVVRIAVHPDYQGMGYGSRALTLLQMYYEGKFPCLEEETVQKPKEITTVSSETVGLLEEVVTPRKDLPPLLLKLSERQAEHLDYLGVSYGLTPRLLK
;
A
#
# COMPACT_ATOMS: atom_id res chain seq x y z
N LEU A 1 -2.20 -26.75 -27.69
CA LEU A 1 -2.32 -25.82 -26.53
C LEU A 1 -2.38 -26.66 -25.27
N GLN A 2 -1.41 -26.52 -24.39
CA GLN A 2 -1.35 -27.22 -23.10
C GLN A 2 -1.24 -26.16 -22.00
N TYR A 3 -2.08 -26.26 -20.98
CA TYR A 3 -1.99 -25.42 -19.81
C TYR A 3 -1.06 -26.08 -18.78
N ILE A 4 -0.16 -25.30 -18.20
CA ILE A 4 0.77 -25.76 -17.16
C ILE A 4 0.65 -24.80 -16.00
N HIS A 5 0.54 -25.36 -14.78
CA HIS A 5 0.52 -24.56 -13.58
C HIS A 5 1.90 -23.87 -13.38
N PRO A 6 1.96 -22.59 -12.99
CA PRO A 6 3.22 -21.84 -12.90
C PRO A 6 4.25 -22.41 -11.91
N ALA A 7 3.84 -23.29 -10.99
CA ALA A 7 4.76 -24.02 -10.12
C ALA A 7 5.56 -25.13 -10.85
N ASP A 8 5.04 -25.66 -11.95
CA ASP A 8 5.57 -26.85 -12.65
C ASP A 8 6.56 -26.47 -13.77
N SER A 9 7.59 -25.69 -13.43
CA SER A 9 8.62 -25.24 -14.40
C SER A 9 9.40 -26.37 -15.06
N VAL A 10 9.51 -27.54 -14.42
CA VAL A 10 10.28 -28.70 -14.90
C VAL A 10 9.74 -29.24 -16.23
N LYS A 11 8.41 -29.16 -16.45
CA LYS A 11 7.77 -29.64 -17.67
C LYS A 11 8.04 -28.74 -18.89
N LEU A 12 8.56 -27.53 -18.66
CA LEU A 12 8.85 -26.55 -19.71
C LEU A 12 10.22 -26.74 -20.36
N GLY A 13 11.05 -27.68 -19.90
CA GLY A 13 12.41 -27.86 -20.42
C GLY A 13 12.49 -28.21 -21.91
N GLN A 14 11.41 -28.77 -22.49
CA GLN A 14 11.31 -29.08 -23.92
C GLN A 14 10.50 -28.05 -24.72
N ALA A 15 9.94 -27.02 -24.07
CA ALA A 15 9.14 -26.03 -24.76
C ALA A 15 10.04 -25.08 -25.57
N GLU A 16 9.63 -24.74 -26.79
CA GLU A 16 10.29 -23.73 -27.63
C GLU A 16 9.71 -22.33 -27.41
N LEU A 17 8.43 -22.26 -27.01
CA LEU A 17 7.68 -21.05 -26.75
C LEU A 17 6.84 -21.20 -25.47
N VAL A 18 6.93 -20.22 -24.59
CA VAL A 18 6.07 -20.11 -23.40
C VAL A 18 5.35 -18.76 -23.42
N VAL A 19 4.05 -18.79 -23.14
CA VAL A 19 3.23 -17.59 -22.98
C VAL A 19 2.74 -17.56 -21.54
N ILE A 20 3.07 -16.48 -20.84
CA ILE A 20 2.69 -16.25 -19.44
C ILE A 20 1.69 -15.10 -19.44
N ASP A 21 0.45 -15.40 -19.06
CA ASP A 21 -0.55 -14.38 -18.83
C ASP A 21 -0.52 -13.92 -17.37
N GLU A 22 -0.83 -12.64 -17.13
CA GLU A 22 -0.76 -11.98 -15.82
C GLU A 22 0.52 -12.26 -15.02
N ALA A 23 1.67 -12.14 -15.67
CA ALA A 23 2.98 -12.46 -15.09
C ALA A 23 3.29 -11.65 -13.81
N ALA A 24 2.69 -10.47 -13.66
CA ALA A 24 2.92 -9.61 -12.51
C ALA A 24 2.21 -10.11 -11.23
N ALA A 25 1.19 -10.96 -11.36
CA ALA A 25 0.55 -11.63 -10.22
C ALA A 25 1.38 -12.80 -9.66
N ILE A 26 2.39 -13.29 -10.41
CA ILE A 26 3.21 -14.44 -10.03
C ILE A 26 4.46 -13.98 -9.26
N PRO A 27 4.79 -14.62 -8.11
CA PRO A 27 5.97 -14.27 -7.34
C PRO A 27 7.26 -14.29 -8.17
N LEU A 28 8.11 -13.28 -8.00
CA LEU A 28 9.33 -13.11 -8.79
C LEU A 28 10.23 -14.37 -8.89
N PRO A 29 10.44 -15.17 -7.82
CA PRO A 29 11.23 -16.40 -7.93
C PRO A 29 10.62 -17.43 -8.88
N LEU A 30 9.29 -17.56 -8.89
CA LEU A 30 8.59 -18.47 -9.80
C LEU A 30 8.68 -17.98 -11.24
N VAL A 31 8.47 -16.67 -11.48
CA VAL A 31 8.65 -16.08 -12.81
C VAL A 31 10.07 -16.34 -13.32
N LYS A 32 11.10 -16.18 -12.49
CA LYS A 32 12.49 -16.47 -12.88
C LYS A 32 12.71 -17.93 -13.26
N ASN A 33 12.05 -18.88 -12.59
CA ASN A 33 12.13 -20.29 -12.93
C ASN A 33 11.41 -20.62 -14.25
N LEU A 34 10.35 -19.88 -14.57
CA LEU A 34 9.63 -19.98 -15.86
C LEU A 34 10.39 -19.33 -17.02
N LEU A 35 11.38 -18.48 -16.73
CA LEU A 35 12.23 -17.89 -17.75
C LEU A 35 13.37 -18.86 -18.11
N GLY A 36 13.09 -19.84 -18.98
CA GLY A 36 14.05 -20.81 -19.53
C GLY A 36 14.77 -20.35 -20.81
N PRO A 37 15.58 -21.21 -21.47
CA PRO A 37 16.37 -20.85 -22.66
C PRO A 37 15.54 -20.64 -23.95
N TYR A 38 14.21 -20.73 -23.85
CA TYR A 38 13.24 -20.61 -24.93
C TYR A 38 12.68 -19.19 -25.06
N LEU A 39 11.86 -18.97 -26.09
CA LEU A 39 11.14 -17.71 -26.29
C LEU A 39 10.01 -17.58 -25.26
N VAL A 40 9.91 -16.41 -24.62
CA VAL A 40 8.88 -16.14 -23.61
C VAL A 40 8.12 -14.88 -23.95
N PHE A 41 6.79 -14.99 -24.08
CA PHE A 41 5.88 -13.86 -24.06
C PHE A 41 5.29 -13.70 -22.66
N MET A 42 5.29 -12.48 -22.16
CA MET A 42 4.67 -12.14 -20.88
C MET A 42 3.65 -11.04 -21.11
N ALA A 43 2.43 -11.26 -20.63
CA ALA A 43 1.40 -10.24 -20.52
C ALA A 43 1.22 -9.85 -19.05
N SER A 44 0.92 -8.58 -18.80
CA SER A 44 0.63 -8.06 -17.47
C SER A 44 -0.25 -6.83 -17.55
N THR A 45 -1.20 -6.70 -16.65
CA THR A 45 -1.98 -5.47 -16.49
C THR A 45 -1.30 -4.50 -15.51
N ILE A 46 -1.30 -3.21 -15.86
CA ILE A 46 -0.67 -2.14 -15.05
C ILE A 46 -1.75 -1.27 -14.39
N ASN A 47 -2.73 -0.83 -15.18
CA ASN A 47 -3.85 -0.01 -14.73
C ASN A 47 -5.10 -0.89 -14.65
N GLY A 48 -5.74 -0.96 -13.47
CA GLY A 48 -7.00 -1.69 -13.31
C GLY A 48 -7.22 -2.24 -11.91
N TYR A 49 -8.35 -2.94 -11.76
CA TYR A 49 -8.84 -3.47 -10.48
C TYR A 49 -8.02 -4.64 -9.91
N GLU A 50 -7.33 -5.39 -10.78
CA GLU A 50 -6.42 -6.48 -10.42
C GLU A 50 -4.94 -6.13 -10.64
N GLY A 51 -4.67 -4.87 -11.00
CA GLY A 51 -3.33 -4.39 -11.29
C GLY A 51 -2.41 -4.57 -10.09
N THR A 52 -1.45 -5.48 -10.22
CA THR A 52 -0.32 -5.55 -9.29
C THR A 52 0.48 -4.26 -9.39
N GLY A 53 0.99 -3.79 -8.25
CA GLY A 53 1.77 -2.56 -8.18
C GLY A 53 2.83 -2.48 -9.27
N ARG A 54 2.78 -1.42 -10.09
CA ARG A 54 3.74 -1.11 -11.17
C ARG A 54 5.20 -1.24 -10.74
N SER A 55 5.50 -1.14 -9.45
CA SER A 55 6.84 -1.34 -8.91
C SER A 55 7.42 -2.73 -9.18
N LEU A 56 6.61 -3.79 -9.26
CA LEU A 56 7.10 -5.14 -9.58
C LEU A 56 7.38 -5.32 -11.07
N SER A 57 6.47 -4.88 -11.95
CA SER A 57 6.72 -4.88 -13.39
C SER A 57 7.96 -4.05 -13.69
N LEU A 58 8.10 -2.87 -13.07
CA LEU A 58 9.32 -2.06 -13.16
C LEU A 58 10.56 -2.76 -12.59
N LYS A 59 10.49 -3.44 -11.43
CA LYS A 59 11.66 -4.17 -10.87
C LYS A 59 12.07 -5.36 -11.74
N LEU A 60 11.11 -6.13 -12.27
CA LEU A 60 11.35 -7.25 -13.16
C LEU A 60 11.92 -6.75 -14.50
N ILE A 61 11.27 -5.75 -15.12
CA ILE A 61 11.73 -5.11 -16.35
C ILE A 61 13.11 -4.49 -16.15
N GLN A 62 13.35 -3.81 -15.03
CA GLN A 62 14.66 -3.22 -14.72
C GLN A 62 15.74 -4.30 -14.55
N GLN A 63 15.43 -5.41 -13.87
CA GLN A 63 16.35 -6.55 -13.76
C GLN A 63 16.65 -7.17 -15.14
N LEU A 64 15.63 -7.38 -15.97
CA LEU A 64 15.78 -7.90 -17.32
C LEU A 64 16.53 -6.93 -18.24
N ARG A 65 16.27 -5.62 -18.13
CA ARG A 65 16.99 -4.55 -18.84
C ARG A 65 18.46 -4.57 -18.45
N GLN A 66 18.80 -4.60 -17.15
CA GLN A 66 20.18 -4.68 -16.67
C GLN A 66 20.92 -5.91 -17.21
N GLN A 67 20.26 -7.08 -17.22
CA GLN A 67 20.81 -8.31 -17.81
C GLN A 67 21.05 -8.18 -19.32
N SER A 68 20.13 -7.53 -20.04
CA SER A 68 20.29 -7.27 -21.48
C SER A 68 21.44 -6.30 -21.79
N THR A 69 21.61 -5.24 -20.99
CA THR A 69 22.68 -4.24 -21.18
C THR A 69 24.07 -4.81 -20.84
N GLN A 70 24.19 -5.59 -19.76
CA GLN A 70 25.46 -6.26 -19.41
C GLN A 70 25.90 -7.27 -20.48
N SER A 71 24.94 -7.91 -21.15
CA SER A 71 25.20 -8.82 -22.27
C SER A 71 25.78 -8.11 -23.49
N GLN A 72 25.43 -6.84 -23.73
CA GLN A 72 25.98 -6.05 -24.85
C GLN A 72 27.39 -5.50 -24.57
N VAL A 73 27.71 -5.11 -23.33
CA VAL A 73 29.05 -4.58 -22.97
C VAL A 73 30.12 -5.67 -23.00
N THR A 74 29.76 -6.93 -22.77
CA THR A 74 30.72 -8.05 -22.77
C THR A 74 31.09 -8.52 -24.19
N LEU A 75 30.42 -8.04 -25.24
CA LEU A 75 30.77 -8.33 -26.64
C LEU A 75 31.99 -7.53 -27.14
N THR A 76 32.45 -6.51 -26.39
CA THR A 76 33.63 -5.69 -26.75
C THR A 76 34.91 -6.05 -26.01
N ALA A 77 34.87 -6.99 -25.05
CA ALA A 77 36.05 -7.41 -24.31
C ALA A 77 36.27 -8.93 -24.41
N GLU A 78 37.33 -9.30 -25.12
CA GLU A 78 37.79 -10.67 -25.32
C GLU A 78 37.96 -11.42 -23.99
N ASN A 79 37.14 -12.45 -23.72
CA ASN A 79 37.54 -13.55 -22.83
C ASN A 79 36.83 -14.86 -23.18
N LYS A 80 37.63 -15.85 -23.57
CA LYS A 80 37.26 -17.01 -24.39
C LYS A 80 37.17 -18.33 -23.61
N SER A 81 36.88 -18.33 -22.30
CA SER A 81 36.97 -19.57 -21.51
C SER A 81 35.91 -19.71 -20.42
N THR A 82 34.68 -20.06 -20.80
CA THR A 82 33.72 -20.91 -20.03
C THR A 82 32.41 -21.00 -20.81
N ALA A 83 32.16 -22.13 -21.48
CA ALA A 83 31.05 -22.29 -22.44
C ALA A 83 29.69 -22.61 -21.79
N THR A 84 29.65 -22.99 -20.51
CA THR A 84 28.41 -23.45 -19.86
C THR A 84 27.57 -22.32 -19.24
N ALA A 85 28.16 -21.14 -19.03
CA ALA A 85 27.45 -19.94 -18.53
C ALA A 85 27.05 -18.95 -19.63
N LYS A 86 27.41 -19.23 -20.90
CA LYS A 86 27.23 -18.28 -22.03
C LYS A 86 25.81 -18.27 -22.63
N LEU A 87 25.01 -19.31 -22.46
CA LEU A 87 23.67 -19.38 -23.09
C LEU A 87 22.57 -18.60 -22.34
N THR A 88 22.79 -18.21 -21.08
CA THR A 88 21.86 -17.35 -20.35
C THR A 88 22.07 -15.86 -20.66
N SER A 89 23.08 -15.50 -21.47
CA SER A 89 23.68 -14.17 -21.53
C SER A 89 23.39 -13.37 -22.82
N ALA A 90 22.27 -13.60 -23.50
CA ALA A 90 21.86 -12.74 -24.63
C ALA A 90 20.33 -12.66 -24.78
N ARG A 91 19.60 -12.49 -23.67
CA ARG A 91 18.17 -12.21 -23.75
C ARG A 91 17.94 -10.77 -24.17
N THR A 92 17.31 -10.58 -25.32
CA THR A 92 16.81 -9.28 -25.78
C THR A 92 15.40 -9.07 -25.24
N LEU A 93 15.22 -8.00 -24.47
CA LEU A 93 13.90 -7.60 -23.99
C LEU A 93 13.26 -6.66 -25.00
N HIS A 94 12.10 -7.03 -25.53
CA HIS A 94 11.24 -6.16 -26.31
C HIS A 94 10.00 -5.82 -25.49
N GLU A 95 9.77 -4.53 -25.26
CA GLU A 95 8.62 -4.03 -24.51
C GLU A 95 7.61 -3.43 -25.48
N VAL A 96 6.36 -3.84 -25.36
CA VAL A 96 5.24 -3.32 -26.14
C VAL A 96 4.13 -2.96 -25.15
N SER A 97 3.64 -1.73 -25.22
CA SER A 97 2.51 -1.26 -24.42
C SER A 97 1.26 -1.11 -25.28
N LEU A 98 0.14 -1.61 -24.77
CA LEU A 98 -1.17 -1.46 -25.39
C LEU A 98 -1.94 -0.40 -24.61
N HIS A 99 -2.37 0.66 -25.29
CA HIS A 99 -3.10 1.79 -24.69
C HIS A 99 -4.50 1.97 -25.27
N GLU A 100 -4.73 1.52 -26.50
CA GLU A 100 -6.03 1.64 -27.16
C GLU A 100 -6.99 0.58 -26.64
N SER A 101 -8.14 1.02 -26.12
CA SER A 101 -9.20 0.14 -25.66
C SER A 101 -10.02 -0.40 -26.82
N ILE A 102 -10.42 -1.67 -26.73
CA ILE A 102 -11.26 -2.32 -27.75
C ILE A 102 -12.76 -2.15 -27.49
N ARG A 103 -13.14 -1.76 -26.26
CA ARG A 103 -14.54 -1.72 -25.80
C ARG A 103 -15.19 -0.34 -25.95
N TYR A 104 -14.40 0.72 -25.88
CA TYR A 104 -14.85 2.11 -25.88
C TYR A 104 -13.85 2.98 -26.63
N ALA A 105 -14.23 4.22 -26.91
CA ALA A 105 -13.37 5.15 -27.65
C ALA A 105 -12.21 5.65 -26.76
N PRO A 106 -11.06 6.00 -27.35
CA PRO A 106 -9.98 6.62 -26.60
C PRO A 106 -10.44 7.97 -26.00
N GLY A 107 -10.16 8.17 -24.71
CA GLY A 107 -10.50 9.40 -24.00
C GLY A 107 -11.94 9.47 -23.48
N ASP A 108 -12.55 8.33 -23.15
CA ASP A 108 -13.88 8.29 -22.55
C ASP A 108 -13.91 9.07 -21.22
N PRO A 109 -14.79 10.08 -21.06
CA PRO A 109 -14.88 10.87 -19.84
C PRO A 109 -15.29 10.04 -18.61
N VAL A 110 -16.07 8.96 -18.79
CA VAL A 110 -16.50 8.09 -17.69
C VAL A 110 -15.32 7.26 -17.19
N GLU A 111 -14.48 6.75 -18.09
CA GLU A 111 -13.25 6.04 -17.72
C GLU A 111 -12.30 6.98 -16.98
N LYS A 112 -12.10 8.19 -17.49
CA LYS A 112 -11.26 9.19 -16.83
C LYS A 112 -11.78 9.49 -15.42
N TRP A 113 -13.07 9.74 -15.28
CA TRP A 113 -13.69 9.98 -13.98
C TRP A 113 -13.51 8.78 -13.02
N LEU A 114 -13.68 7.56 -13.51
CA LEU A 114 -13.50 6.35 -12.70
C LEU A 114 -12.05 6.17 -12.25
N ASN A 115 -11.08 6.41 -13.15
CA ASN A 115 -9.65 6.35 -12.84
C ASN A 115 -9.24 7.45 -11.83
N ASP A 116 -9.78 8.66 -11.97
CA ASP A 116 -9.56 9.76 -11.04
C ASP A 116 -10.14 9.41 -9.66
N LEU A 117 -11.38 8.89 -9.60
CA LEU A 117 -12.08 8.52 -8.37
C LEU A 117 -11.39 7.38 -7.62
N LEU A 118 -11.03 6.31 -8.31
CA LEU A 118 -10.36 5.14 -7.72
C LEU A 118 -8.84 5.33 -7.60
N CYS A 119 -8.32 6.50 -7.98
CA CYS A 119 -6.90 6.82 -7.99
C CYS A 119 -6.06 5.77 -8.72
N LEU A 120 -6.54 5.22 -9.85
CA LEU A 120 -5.84 4.16 -10.58
C LEU A 120 -4.64 4.69 -11.37
N ASP A 121 -4.62 5.99 -11.70
CA ASP A 121 -3.55 6.68 -12.40
C ASP A 121 -2.36 7.01 -11.47
N CYS A 122 -1.85 5.99 -10.78
CA CYS A 122 -0.72 6.08 -9.85
C CYS A 122 0.65 6.22 -10.54
N LEU A 123 0.71 6.69 -11.79
CA LEU A 123 1.91 6.61 -12.63
C LEU A 123 3.00 7.64 -12.28
N ASN A 124 2.63 8.70 -11.54
CA ASN A 124 3.52 9.82 -11.24
C ASN A 124 3.87 9.88 -9.76
N ILE A 125 4.78 9.01 -9.34
CA ILE A 125 5.53 9.28 -8.12
C ILE A 125 6.56 10.35 -8.49
N THR A 126 6.32 11.59 -8.06
CA THR A 126 7.26 12.69 -8.29
C THR A 126 8.57 12.37 -7.58
N ARG A 127 9.66 12.29 -8.33
CA ARG A 127 10.98 12.14 -7.72
C ARG A 127 11.35 13.46 -7.05
N ILE A 128 11.81 13.39 -5.80
CA ILE A 128 12.45 14.53 -5.14
C ILE A 128 13.78 14.78 -5.84
N ILE A 129 13.82 15.78 -6.72
CA ILE A 129 15.05 16.22 -7.41
C ILE A 129 15.97 16.96 -6.40
N SER A 130 15.40 17.53 -5.34
CA SER A 130 16.11 18.25 -4.28
C SER A 130 16.39 17.33 -3.08
N GLY A 131 17.48 16.55 -3.15
CA GLY A 131 18.10 15.80 -2.03
C GLY A 131 17.23 15.42 -0.83
N CYS A 132 17.05 14.12 -0.58
CA CYS A 132 16.24 13.63 0.52
C CYS A 132 16.75 14.10 1.91
N PRO A 133 15.87 14.60 2.80
CA PRO A 133 16.26 15.04 4.13
C PRO A 133 16.62 13.85 5.03
N LEU A 134 17.44 14.09 6.06
CA LEU A 134 17.79 13.06 7.03
C LEU A 134 16.52 12.53 7.73
N PRO A 135 16.37 11.20 7.92
CA PRO A 135 15.19 10.61 8.56
C PRO A 135 14.85 11.25 9.91
N ASP A 136 15.84 11.66 10.68
CA ASP A 136 15.65 12.27 12.01
C ASP A 136 14.98 13.65 11.96
N THR A 137 15.06 14.35 10.82
CA THR A 137 14.41 15.65 10.61
C THR A 137 12.97 15.53 10.12
N CYS A 138 12.54 14.32 9.79
CA CYS A 138 11.18 14.05 9.33
C CYS A 138 10.25 13.79 10.53
N ASP A 139 9.06 14.36 10.42
CA ASP A 139 8.01 14.25 11.42
C ASP A 139 6.84 13.45 10.87
N LEU A 140 6.17 12.74 11.78
CA LEU A 140 4.97 11.98 11.48
C LEU A 140 3.75 12.85 11.76
N TYR A 141 2.79 12.83 10.83
CA TYR A 141 1.53 13.57 10.91
C TYR A 141 0.37 12.59 10.89
N TYR A 142 -0.69 12.91 11.63
CA TYR A 142 -1.96 12.20 11.55
C TYR A 142 -2.80 12.80 10.43
N VAL A 143 -3.35 11.94 9.56
CA VAL A 143 -4.22 12.37 8.46
C VAL A 143 -5.66 12.24 8.87
N ASN A 144 -6.39 13.34 8.79
CA ASN A 144 -7.82 13.31 9.01
C ASN A 144 -8.56 12.78 7.76
N ARG A 145 -9.30 11.69 7.94
CA ARG A 145 -9.99 10.98 6.86
C ARG A 145 -11.15 11.78 6.28
N ASP A 146 -11.94 12.44 7.12
CA ASP A 146 -13.11 13.22 6.68
C ASP A 146 -12.68 14.33 5.71
N THR A 147 -11.52 14.93 5.98
CA THR A 147 -10.91 15.99 5.14
C THR A 147 -10.14 15.43 3.96
N LEU A 148 -9.68 14.18 4.04
CA LEU A 148 -9.03 13.50 2.93
C LEU A 148 -10.04 13.15 1.84
N PHE A 149 -11.23 12.68 2.23
CA PHE A 149 -12.30 12.25 1.33
C PHE A 149 -13.36 13.34 1.06
N CYS A 150 -13.05 14.62 1.29
CA CYS A 150 -13.98 15.73 1.07
C CYS A 150 -14.08 16.18 -0.41
N TYR A 151 -13.39 15.51 -1.34
CA TYR A 151 -13.31 15.84 -2.76
C TYR A 151 -12.84 17.28 -3.06
N HIS A 152 -11.95 17.81 -2.21
CA HIS A 152 -11.26 19.08 -2.47
C HIS A 152 -10.03 18.85 -3.34
N ARG A 153 -9.74 19.75 -4.29
CA ARG A 153 -8.63 19.60 -5.25
C ARG A 153 -7.28 19.29 -4.60
N ALA A 154 -6.95 19.92 -3.48
CA ALA A 154 -5.69 19.65 -2.77
C ALA A 154 -5.70 18.28 -2.06
N SER A 155 -6.84 17.87 -1.50
CA SER A 155 -7.02 16.57 -0.84
C SER A 155 -6.96 15.43 -1.85
N GLU A 156 -7.57 15.60 -3.03
CA GLU A 156 -7.52 14.63 -4.13
C GLU A 156 -6.08 14.41 -4.61
N VAL A 157 -5.30 15.47 -4.82
CA VAL A 157 -3.88 15.35 -5.19
C VAL A 157 -3.09 14.64 -4.08
N PHE A 158 -3.41 14.92 -2.81
CA PHE A 158 -2.76 14.25 -1.68
C PHE A 158 -3.16 12.76 -1.59
N LEU A 159 -4.44 12.44 -1.80
CA LEU A 159 -4.96 11.07 -1.84
C LEU A 159 -4.34 10.27 -2.98
N GLN A 160 -4.23 10.85 -4.18
CA GLN A 160 -3.55 10.24 -5.31
C GLN A 160 -2.08 9.93 -5.00
N ARG A 161 -1.36 10.84 -4.33
CA ARG A 161 0.03 10.58 -3.88
C ARG A 161 0.10 9.45 -2.86
N LEU A 162 -0.82 9.42 -1.90
CA LEU A 162 -0.90 8.41 -0.86
C LEU A 162 -1.22 7.03 -1.47
N MET A 163 -2.19 6.95 -2.38
CA MET A 163 -2.55 5.73 -3.09
C MET A 163 -1.43 5.28 -4.04
N ALA A 164 -0.78 6.20 -4.75
CA ALA A 164 0.38 5.87 -5.59
C ALA A 164 1.50 5.23 -4.77
N LEU A 165 1.71 5.72 -3.56
CA LEU A 165 2.68 5.16 -2.63
C LEU A 165 2.28 3.75 -2.14
N TYR A 166 1.00 3.51 -1.80
CA TYR A 166 0.51 2.17 -1.48
C TYR A 166 0.65 1.19 -2.65
N VAL A 167 0.27 1.63 -3.85
CA VAL A 167 0.38 0.83 -5.07
C VAL A 167 1.84 0.49 -5.36
N ALA A 168 2.75 1.41 -5.07
CA ALA A 168 4.17 1.19 -5.29
C ALA A 168 4.84 0.28 -4.25
N SER A 169 4.39 0.27 -3.00
CA SER A 169 5.01 -0.53 -1.93
C SER A 169 4.47 -1.96 -1.84
N HIS A 170 3.20 -2.19 -2.18
CA HIS A 170 2.53 -3.47 -2.01
C HIS A 170 2.48 -4.32 -3.28
N TYR A 171 2.57 -5.63 -3.09
CA TYR A 171 2.60 -6.61 -4.17
C TYR A 171 1.26 -6.71 -4.93
N LYS A 172 0.16 -6.73 -4.18
CA LYS A 172 -1.20 -6.78 -4.69
C LYS A 172 -2.04 -5.77 -3.92
N ASN A 173 -2.79 -4.96 -4.65
CA ASN A 173 -3.76 -4.04 -4.09
C ASN A 173 -5.13 -4.33 -4.71
N SER A 174 -6.17 -3.98 -3.98
CA SER A 174 -7.55 -4.02 -4.48
C SER A 174 -8.14 -2.62 -4.37
N PRO A 175 -8.93 -2.15 -5.34
CA PRO A 175 -9.68 -0.89 -5.20
C PRO A 175 -10.55 -0.83 -3.95
N ASN A 176 -11.01 -1.99 -3.46
CA ASN A 176 -11.78 -2.09 -2.22
C ASN A 176 -11.00 -1.63 -0.98
N ASP A 177 -9.67 -1.56 -1.06
CA ASP A 177 -8.83 -1.03 0.02
C ASP A 177 -9.15 0.45 0.29
N LEU A 178 -9.47 1.22 -0.75
CA LEU A 178 -9.86 2.63 -0.61
C LEU A 178 -11.20 2.75 0.10
N GLN A 179 -12.15 1.88 -0.23
CA GLN A 179 -13.45 1.81 0.43
C GLN A 179 -13.29 1.41 1.91
N MET A 180 -12.43 0.44 2.22
CA MET A 180 -12.13 0.06 3.61
C MET A 180 -11.50 1.22 4.38
N LEU A 181 -10.62 1.99 3.75
CA LEU A 181 -10.01 3.19 4.35
C LEU A 181 -11.02 4.29 4.66
N SER A 182 -12.06 4.46 3.84
CA SER A 182 -13.11 5.46 4.05
C SER A 182 -14.17 5.01 5.05
N ASP A 183 -14.56 3.72 5.02
CA ASP A 183 -15.73 3.21 5.75
C ASP A 183 -15.39 2.83 7.20
N ALA A 184 -14.27 2.15 7.43
CA ALA A 184 -14.02 1.52 8.72
C ALA A 184 -13.37 2.51 9.72
N PRO A 185 -14.07 2.92 10.80
CA PRO A 185 -13.65 4.00 11.70
C PRO A 185 -12.39 3.65 12.50
N ALA A 186 -12.09 2.36 12.67
CA ALA A 186 -10.90 1.88 13.37
C ALA A 186 -9.59 2.10 12.61
N HIS A 187 -9.63 2.49 11.32
CA HIS A 187 -8.43 2.77 10.54
C HIS A 187 -7.90 4.20 10.75
N HIS A 188 -6.65 4.29 11.16
CA HIS A 188 -5.90 5.52 11.27
C HIS A 188 -4.79 5.58 10.22
N LEU A 189 -4.61 6.76 9.64
CA LEU A 189 -3.60 7.04 8.64
C LEU A 189 -2.56 8.00 9.20
N PHE A 190 -1.29 7.62 9.07
CA PHE A 190 -0.15 8.45 9.44
C PHE A 190 0.75 8.64 8.24
N CYS A 191 1.28 9.83 8.06
CA CYS A 191 2.19 10.18 6.96
C CYS A 191 3.47 10.79 7.51
N LEU A 192 4.61 10.29 7.05
CA LEU A 192 5.92 10.86 7.33
C LEU A 192 6.22 11.91 6.26
N LEU A 193 6.41 13.14 6.70
CA LEU A 193 6.66 14.29 5.82
C LEU A 193 8.05 14.88 6.08
N PRO A 194 8.71 15.42 5.05
CA PRO A 194 9.92 16.20 5.25
C PRO A 194 9.59 17.50 6.00
N PRO A 195 10.58 18.14 6.64
CA PRO A 195 10.38 19.43 7.29
C PRO A 195 9.89 20.44 6.24
N VAL A 196 8.69 20.99 6.45
CA VAL A 196 8.09 21.95 5.53
C VAL A 196 8.61 23.34 5.84
N PRO A 197 9.37 23.99 4.94
CA PRO A 197 9.77 25.37 5.16
C PRO A 197 8.53 26.26 5.21
N PRO A 198 8.42 27.18 6.18
CA PRO A 198 7.22 28.02 6.38
C PRO A 198 6.91 28.94 5.20
N THR A 199 7.83 29.09 4.25
CA THR A 199 7.72 29.91 3.06
C THR A 199 7.07 29.20 1.87
N GLN A 200 6.88 27.88 1.92
CA GLN A 200 6.45 27.09 0.77
C GLN A 200 5.00 26.65 0.93
N ASN A 201 4.11 27.25 0.13
CA ASN A 201 2.66 26.96 0.15
C ASN A 201 2.28 25.75 -0.75
N SER A 202 3.22 24.82 -0.97
CA SER A 202 2.99 23.63 -1.79
C SER A 202 2.73 22.41 -0.92
N LEU A 203 1.83 21.54 -1.37
CA LEU A 203 1.56 20.25 -0.72
C LEU A 203 2.88 19.46 -0.51
N PRO A 204 3.20 19.08 0.74
CA PRO A 204 4.41 18.33 1.04
C PRO A 204 4.37 16.96 0.34
N GLU A 205 5.55 16.46 0.01
CA GLU A 205 5.67 15.12 -0.52
C GLU A 205 5.60 14.09 0.60
N VAL A 206 4.92 12.98 0.34
CA VAL A 206 4.73 11.90 1.30
C VAL A 206 5.87 10.90 1.15
N LEU A 207 6.75 10.81 2.17
CA LEU A 207 7.91 9.92 2.14
C LEU A 207 7.54 8.48 2.54
N ALA A 208 6.71 8.37 3.57
CA ALA A 208 6.18 7.10 4.05
C ALA A 208 4.75 7.26 4.57
N VAL A 209 3.95 6.21 4.47
CA VAL A 209 2.59 6.14 5.01
C VAL A 209 2.47 4.89 5.86
N VAL A 210 1.84 5.03 7.02
CA VAL A 210 1.52 3.92 7.91
C VAL A 210 0.01 3.89 8.14
N GLN A 211 -0.60 2.74 7.87
CA GLN A 211 -1.99 2.46 8.17
C GLN A 211 -2.06 1.59 9.42
N VAL A 212 -2.74 2.09 10.45
CA VAL A 212 -3.02 1.35 11.68
C VAL A 212 -4.51 1.03 11.73
N CYS A 213 -4.88 -0.15 12.18
CA CYS A 213 -6.25 -0.51 12.54
C CYS A 213 -6.29 -0.77 14.04
N MET A 214 -7.20 -0.12 14.75
CA MET A 214 -7.48 -0.44 16.14
C MET A 214 -8.23 -1.77 16.22
N GLU A 215 -7.80 -2.67 17.09
CA GLU A 215 -8.36 -4.01 17.28
C GLU A 215 -8.45 -4.33 18.77
N GLY A 216 -9.43 -5.16 19.16
CA GLY A 216 -9.56 -5.62 20.53
C GLY A 216 -10.79 -5.09 21.25
N GLU A 217 -10.72 -5.02 22.58
CA GLU A 217 -11.87 -4.72 23.46
C GLU A 217 -13.07 -5.66 23.21
N ILE A 218 -12.80 -6.90 22.79
CA ILE A 218 -13.83 -7.87 22.46
C ILE A 218 -14.36 -8.49 23.75
N SER A 219 -15.68 -8.50 23.92
CA SER A 219 -16.28 -9.12 25.09
C SER A 219 -15.89 -10.60 25.22
N ARG A 220 -15.53 -11.03 26.43
CA ARG A 220 -15.17 -12.43 26.74
C ARG A 220 -16.24 -13.43 26.29
N GLN A 221 -17.51 -13.05 26.41
CA GLN A 221 -18.63 -13.90 25.98
C GLN A 221 -18.64 -14.08 24.46
N SER A 222 -18.36 -13.03 23.69
CA SER A 222 -18.22 -13.12 22.23
C SER A 222 -17.07 -14.05 21.85
N ILE A 223 -15.94 -13.97 22.54
CA ILE A 223 -14.77 -14.83 22.26
C ILE A 223 -15.12 -16.30 22.52
N MET A 224 -15.70 -16.64 23.67
CA MET A 224 -16.08 -18.02 24.00
C MET A 224 -17.16 -18.58 23.04
N ASN A 225 -18.12 -17.74 22.64
CA ASN A 225 -19.15 -18.12 21.68
C ASN A 225 -18.57 -18.36 20.28
N SER A 226 -17.59 -17.58 19.86
CA SER A 226 -16.90 -17.74 18.57
C SER A 226 -15.97 -18.95 18.55
N LEU A 227 -15.25 -19.19 19.66
CA LEU A 227 -14.37 -20.35 19.81
C LEU A 227 -15.16 -21.67 19.73
N SER A 228 -16.34 -21.73 20.35
CA SER A 228 -17.22 -22.89 20.28
C SER A 228 -17.88 -23.08 18.90
N ARG A 229 -18.08 -22.00 18.13
CA ARG A 229 -18.72 -22.03 16.80
C ARG A 229 -17.74 -22.06 15.62
N GLY A 230 -16.44 -21.86 15.86
CA GLY A 230 -15.41 -21.77 14.82
C GLY A 230 -15.61 -20.62 13.83
N LYS A 231 -16.36 -19.57 14.19
CA LYS A 231 -16.61 -18.41 13.31
C LYS A 231 -15.77 -17.22 13.74
N LYS A 232 -14.97 -16.70 12.81
CA LYS A 232 -14.19 -15.46 12.99
C LYS A 232 -15.04 -14.27 12.57
N ALA A 233 -15.16 -13.27 13.43
CA ALA A 233 -15.70 -11.98 13.01
C ALA A 233 -14.67 -11.27 12.11
N SER A 234 -15.14 -10.50 11.14
CA SER A 234 -14.31 -9.69 10.26
C SER A 234 -13.73 -8.49 11.02
N GLY A 235 -12.42 -8.26 10.95
CA GLY A 235 -11.76 -7.09 11.54
C GLY A 235 -10.55 -7.47 12.40
N ASP A 236 -10.83 -8.05 13.58
CA ASP A 236 -9.85 -8.27 14.66
C ASP A 236 -8.93 -9.48 14.45
N LEU A 237 -8.01 -9.39 13.49
CA LEU A 237 -7.20 -10.54 13.11
C LEU A 237 -6.31 -11.03 14.26
N ILE A 238 -5.64 -10.13 14.98
CA ILE A 238 -4.66 -10.49 16.02
C ILE A 238 -5.36 -11.10 17.24
N PRO A 239 -6.38 -10.47 17.86
CA PRO A 239 -7.16 -11.06 18.94
C PRO A 239 -7.68 -12.45 18.62
N TRP A 240 -8.32 -12.62 17.45
CA TRP A 240 -8.89 -13.92 17.07
C TRP A 240 -7.82 -14.99 16.90
N THR A 241 -6.69 -14.65 16.28
CA THR A 241 -5.61 -15.62 16.02
C THR A 241 -4.96 -16.06 17.33
N ILE A 242 -4.68 -15.14 18.25
CA ILE A 242 -4.03 -15.46 19.52
C ILE A 242 -4.99 -16.24 20.43
N SER A 243 -6.24 -15.79 20.57
CA SER A 243 -7.24 -16.49 21.38
C SER A 243 -7.56 -17.90 20.83
N GLU A 244 -7.48 -18.13 19.53
CA GLU A 244 -7.67 -19.46 18.94
C GLU A 244 -6.46 -20.38 19.16
N GLN A 245 -5.24 -19.89 18.92
CA GLN A 245 -4.02 -20.70 19.00
C GLN A 245 -3.59 -21.00 20.44
N PHE A 246 -3.72 -20.02 21.34
CA PHE A 246 -3.31 -20.13 22.74
C PHE A 246 -4.47 -20.40 23.69
N GLN A 247 -5.72 -20.42 23.20
CA GLN A 247 -6.94 -20.60 24.00
C GLN A 247 -7.07 -19.59 25.15
N ASP A 248 -6.50 -18.40 24.97
CA ASP A 248 -6.51 -17.33 25.96
C ASP A 248 -7.61 -16.30 25.62
N PRO A 249 -8.72 -16.27 26.39
CA PRO A 249 -9.79 -15.29 26.18
C PRO A 249 -9.45 -13.91 26.73
N ASP A 250 -8.44 -13.79 27.59
CA ASP A 250 -8.08 -12.53 28.24
C ASP A 250 -7.36 -11.62 27.23
N PHE A 251 -6.55 -12.19 26.34
CA PHE A 251 -5.87 -11.44 25.28
C PHE A 251 -6.83 -10.66 24.38
N GLY A 252 -7.98 -11.25 24.02
CA GLY A 252 -8.94 -10.57 23.15
C GLY A 252 -9.69 -9.41 23.82
N SER A 253 -9.61 -9.31 25.15
CA SER A 253 -10.18 -8.18 25.90
C SER A 253 -9.23 -6.97 25.93
N LEU A 254 -7.95 -7.15 25.60
CA LEU A 254 -6.97 -6.07 25.53
C LEU A 254 -7.24 -5.16 24.31
N SER A 255 -6.82 -3.90 24.42
CA SER A 255 -6.90 -2.94 23.32
C SER A 255 -5.57 -2.89 22.58
N GLY A 256 -5.59 -3.01 21.26
CA GLY A 256 -4.39 -3.10 20.45
C GLY A 256 -4.47 -2.35 19.14
N GLY A 257 -3.30 -2.08 18.56
CA GLY A 257 -3.16 -1.54 17.22
C GLY A 257 -2.51 -2.56 16.30
N ARG A 258 -3.11 -2.82 15.15
CA ARG A 258 -2.45 -3.56 14.06
C ARG A 258 -1.97 -2.59 13.00
N VAL A 259 -0.67 -2.56 12.74
CA VAL A 259 -0.13 -1.93 11.54
C VAL A 259 -0.49 -2.83 10.35
N VAL A 260 -1.48 -2.38 9.57
CA VAL A 260 -2.00 -3.12 8.41
C VAL A 260 -1.06 -2.97 7.23
N ARG A 261 -0.58 -1.75 6.98
CA ARG A 261 0.31 -1.43 5.86
C ARG A 261 1.33 -0.38 6.24
N ILE A 262 2.55 -0.57 5.74
CA ILE A 262 3.60 0.44 5.71
C ILE A 262 4.07 0.58 4.27
N ALA A 263 4.03 1.82 3.77
CA ALA A 263 4.42 2.15 2.41
C ALA A 263 5.54 3.17 2.47
N VAL A 264 6.71 2.81 1.95
CA VAL A 264 7.86 3.72 1.81
C VAL A 264 8.13 3.88 0.33
N HIS A 265 8.43 5.11 -0.06
CA HIS A 265 8.68 5.46 -1.45
C HIS A 265 9.78 4.55 -2.03
N PRO A 266 9.58 3.91 -3.21
CA PRO A 266 10.53 2.94 -3.77
C PRO A 266 11.97 3.45 -3.89
N ASP A 267 12.14 4.71 -4.30
CA ASP A 267 13.48 5.33 -4.46
C ASP A 267 14.18 5.62 -3.12
N TYR A 268 13.45 5.65 -1.99
CA TYR A 268 14.00 5.91 -0.65
C TYR A 268 14.05 4.64 0.23
N GLN A 269 13.83 3.47 -0.37
CA GLN A 269 13.96 2.19 0.33
C GLN A 269 15.41 1.96 0.78
N GLY A 270 15.59 1.56 2.04
CA GLY A 270 16.91 1.32 2.63
C GLY A 270 17.55 2.54 3.32
N MET A 271 16.89 3.70 3.33
CA MET A 271 17.36 4.91 4.02
C MET A 271 16.83 5.08 5.44
N GLY A 272 15.98 4.17 5.94
CA GLY A 272 15.49 4.18 7.32
C GLY A 272 14.21 4.97 7.60
N TYR A 273 13.54 5.56 6.59
CA TYR A 273 12.27 6.28 6.78
C TYR A 273 11.15 5.43 7.38
N GLY A 274 11.06 4.15 6.99
CA GLY A 274 10.08 3.22 7.57
C GLY A 274 10.35 2.96 9.05
N SER A 275 11.61 2.76 9.43
CA SER A 275 12.02 2.59 10.84
C SER A 275 11.69 3.83 11.65
N ARG A 276 12.01 5.02 11.13
CA ARG A 276 11.66 6.29 11.76
C ARG A 276 10.15 6.43 11.98
N ALA A 277 9.34 6.12 10.96
CA ALA A 277 7.89 6.21 11.07
C ALA A 277 7.33 5.28 12.16
N LEU A 278 7.83 4.04 12.25
CA LEU A 278 7.44 3.09 13.30
C LEU A 278 7.91 3.52 14.69
N THR A 279 9.14 4.04 14.83
CA THR A 279 9.64 4.55 16.11
C THR A 279 8.80 5.73 16.61
N LEU A 280 8.48 6.69 15.73
CA LEU A 280 7.62 7.83 16.08
C LEU A 280 6.21 7.38 16.47
N LEU A 281 5.66 6.40 15.75
CA LEU A 281 4.34 5.83 16.02
C LEU A 281 4.31 5.09 17.37
N GLN A 282 5.35 4.31 17.69
CA GLN A 282 5.49 3.68 19.00
C GLN A 282 5.57 4.73 20.11
N MET A 283 6.40 5.77 19.94
CA MET A 283 6.51 6.86 20.91
C MET A 283 5.18 7.61 21.10
N TYR A 284 4.37 7.73 20.05
CA TYR A 284 3.04 8.34 20.09
C TYR A 284 2.07 7.54 20.96
N TYR A 285 1.96 6.23 20.74
CA TYR A 285 1.08 5.37 21.53
C TYR A 285 1.59 5.11 22.96
N GLU A 286 2.90 5.21 23.19
CA GLU A 286 3.48 5.20 24.56
C GLU A 286 3.27 6.52 25.32
N GLY A 287 2.68 7.55 24.70
CA GLY A 287 2.43 8.85 25.35
C GLY A 287 3.66 9.72 25.57
N LYS A 288 4.75 9.50 24.82
CA LYS A 288 5.99 10.29 24.93
C LYS A 288 5.90 11.67 24.28
N PHE A 289 4.83 11.95 23.56
CA PHE A 289 4.57 13.27 23.00
C PHE A 289 3.69 14.07 23.96
N PRO A 290 4.13 15.25 24.42
CA PRO A 290 3.29 16.11 25.23
C PRO A 290 2.13 16.62 24.37
N CYS A 291 0.90 16.30 24.76
CA CYS A 291 -0.29 16.89 24.18
C CYS A 291 -0.35 18.37 24.59
N LEU A 292 -0.43 19.27 23.61
CA LEU A 292 -0.54 20.72 23.88
C LEU A 292 -1.96 21.11 24.33
N GLU A 293 -2.94 20.23 24.12
CA GLU A 293 -4.33 20.42 24.55
C GLU A 293 -4.58 19.64 25.86
N GLU A 294 -4.25 20.25 27.00
CA GLU A 294 -4.63 19.74 28.35
C GLU A 294 -6.10 20.02 28.72
N GLU A 295 -6.91 20.58 27.82
CA GLU A 295 -8.35 20.65 28.02
C GLU A 295 -9.01 19.49 27.31
N THR A 296 -9.53 18.55 28.11
CA THR A 296 -10.51 17.53 27.73
C THR A 296 -11.31 17.96 26.50
N VAL A 297 -11.03 17.33 25.35
CA VAL A 297 -11.91 17.40 24.19
C VAL A 297 -13.23 16.79 24.65
N GLN A 298 -14.14 17.65 25.11
CA GLN A 298 -15.56 17.39 25.02
C GLN A 298 -15.75 16.83 23.62
N LYS A 299 -16.24 15.58 23.52
CA LYS A 299 -16.55 14.89 22.27
C LYS A 299 -16.83 15.92 21.18
N PRO A 300 -16.12 15.90 20.03
CA PRO A 300 -16.34 16.89 18.99
C PRO A 300 -17.84 17.03 18.82
N LYS A 301 -18.37 18.25 19.03
CA LYS A 301 -19.80 18.56 18.88
C LYS A 301 -20.24 17.77 17.65
N GLU A 302 -21.15 16.83 17.85
CA GLU A 302 -21.76 16.09 16.75
C GLU A 302 -22.01 17.10 15.65
N ILE A 303 -21.37 16.86 14.51
CA ILE A 303 -21.64 17.60 13.28
C ILE A 303 -23.14 17.67 13.21
N THR A 304 -23.70 18.89 13.17
CA THR A 304 -25.15 19.11 13.17
C THR A 304 -25.72 18.40 11.95
N THR A 305 -26.14 17.15 12.15
CA THR A 305 -26.96 16.43 11.19
C THR A 305 -28.30 17.15 11.25
N VAL A 306 -28.69 17.69 10.10
CA VAL A 306 -30.05 18.18 9.92
C VAL A 306 -30.98 17.04 10.34
N SER A 307 -31.90 17.33 11.26
CA SER A 307 -32.82 16.41 11.92
C SER A 307 -33.29 15.26 11.01
N SER A 308 -32.98 14.02 11.42
CA SER A 308 -33.24 12.75 10.71
C SER A 308 -34.71 12.37 10.52
N GLU A 309 -35.67 13.29 10.61
CA GLU A 309 -37.10 12.95 10.47
C GLU A 309 -37.60 13.00 9.01
N THR A 310 -36.78 13.36 8.03
CA THR A 310 -37.29 13.56 6.64
C THR A 310 -36.40 13.09 5.48
N VAL A 311 -35.35 12.30 5.70
CA VAL A 311 -34.47 11.88 4.58
C VAL A 311 -34.44 10.36 4.47
N GLY A 312 -35.14 9.82 3.48
CA GLY A 312 -35.04 8.40 3.14
C GLY A 312 -33.61 8.05 2.70
N LEU A 313 -33.20 6.79 2.90
CA LEU A 313 -31.90 6.23 2.50
C LEU A 313 -31.48 6.45 1.02
N LEU A 314 -32.39 6.98 0.17
CA LEU A 314 -32.18 7.29 -1.25
C LEU A 314 -32.03 8.79 -1.53
N GLU A 315 -32.13 9.65 -0.52
CA GLU A 315 -32.07 11.11 -0.63
C GLU A 315 -30.89 11.69 0.17
N GLU A 316 -29.75 10.99 0.21
CA GLU A 316 -28.56 11.52 0.87
C GLU A 316 -28.04 12.73 0.07
N VAL A 317 -28.39 13.94 0.52
CA VAL A 317 -27.94 15.18 -0.10
C VAL A 317 -26.48 15.41 0.27
N VAL A 318 -25.57 14.96 -0.60
CA VAL A 318 -24.12 15.22 -0.49
C VAL A 318 -23.86 16.71 -0.67
N THR A 319 -23.89 17.48 0.42
CA THR A 319 -23.43 18.88 0.44
C THR A 319 -22.02 18.97 1.04
N PRO A 320 -21.12 19.80 0.48
CA PRO A 320 -19.81 20.02 1.06
C PRO A 320 -19.94 20.66 2.45
N ARG A 321 -19.31 20.02 3.46
CA ARG A 321 -19.35 20.46 4.86
C ARG A 321 -18.62 21.81 5.02
N LYS A 322 -19.21 22.75 5.75
CA LYS A 322 -18.78 24.17 5.80
C LYS A 322 -17.56 24.45 6.69
N ASP A 323 -17.29 23.63 7.71
CA ASP A 323 -16.14 23.77 8.60
C ASP A 323 -15.40 22.44 8.68
N LEU A 324 -14.38 22.28 7.84
CA LEU A 324 -13.56 21.07 7.80
C LEU A 324 -12.30 21.27 8.66
N PRO A 325 -11.94 20.30 9.52
CA PRO A 325 -10.67 20.33 10.24
C PRO A 325 -9.47 20.35 9.28
N PRO A 326 -8.25 20.63 9.76
CA PRO A 326 -7.06 20.53 8.91
C PRO A 326 -6.82 19.09 8.46
N LEU A 327 -6.33 18.93 7.22
CA LEU A 327 -6.00 17.62 6.63
C LEU A 327 -4.92 16.87 7.41
N LEU A 328 -3.93 17.62 7.90
CA LEU A 328 -2.77 17.12 8.62
C LEU A 328 -2.79 17.70 10.03
N LEU A 329 -2.75 16.82 11.02
CA LEU A 329 -2.63 17.15 12.43
C LEU A 329 -1.25 16.71 12.91
N LYS A 330 -0.60 17.54 13.71
CA LYS A 330 0.63 17.12 14.39
C LYS A 330 0.30 16.12 15.47
N LEU A 331 1.21 15.20 15.74
CA LEU A 331 1.04 14.22 16.83
C LEU A 331 0.90 14.88 18.21
N SER A 332 1.42 16.09 18.40
CA SER A 332 1.26 16.86 19.64
C SER A 332 -0.14 17.49 19.81
N GLU A 333 -0.93 17.56 18.75
CA GLU A 333 -2.27 18.17 18.73
C GLU A 333 -3.37 17.14 18.97
N ARG A 334 -3.05 15.84 18.94
CA ARG A 334 -4.02 14.76 19.13
C ARG A 334 -3.56 13.81 20.24
N GLN A 335 -4.47 13.49 21.15
CA GLN A 335 -4.24 12.46 22.16
C GLN A 335 -4.31 11.06 21.53
N ALA A 336 -3.31 10.23 21.83
CA ALA A 336 -3.30 8.83 21.41
C ALA A 336 -4.31 7.99 22.20
N GLU A 337 -4.94 7.02 21.53
CA GLU A 337 -5.68 5.96 22.21
C GLU A 337 -4.76 5.11 23.08
N HIS A 338 -5.27 4.59 24.20
CA HIS A 338 -4.53 3.67 25.05
C HIS A 338 -4.41 2.31 24.35
N LEU A 339 -3.17 1.87 24.11
CA LEU A 339 -2.88 0.58 23.49
C LEU A 339 -2.03 -0.29 24.40
N ASP A 340 -2.45 -1.54 24.58
CA ASP A 340 -1.71 -2.57 25.32
C ASP A 340 -0.66 -3.25 24.43
N TYR A 341 -0.94 -3.38 23.13
CA TYR A 341 -0.03 -3.99 22.17
C TYR A 341 -0.08 -3.31 20.79
N LEU A 342 1.04 -3.41 20.07
CA LEU A 342 1.14 -3.05 18.67
C LEU A 342 1.64 -4.25 17.88
N GLY A 343 0.87 -4.68 16.88
CA GLY A 343 1.17 -5.84 16.06
C GLY A 343 1.30 -5.53 14.57
N VAL A 344 1.93 -6.43 13.82
CA VAL A 344 2.07 -6.38 12.37
C VAL A 344 1.59 -7.69 11.76
N SER A 345 1.02 -7.65 10.56
CA SER A 345 0.69 -8.84 9.78
C SER A 345 1.20 -8.69 8.36
N TYR A 346 2.09 -9.58 7.93
CA TYR A 346 2.69 -9.50 6.59
C TYR A 346 3.11 -10.88 6.08
N GLY A 347 3.22 -11.00 4.75
CA GLY A 347 3.78 -12.19 4.12
C GLY A 347 5.29 -12.28 4.37
N LEU A 348 5.72 -13.34 5.05
CA LEU A 348 7.11 -13.50 5.50
C LEU A 348 8.10 -13.44 4.33
N THR A 349 8.97 -12.43 4.34
CA THR A 349 10.12 -12.35 3.43
C THR A 349 11.37 -11.91 4.20
N PRO A 350 12.58 -12.31 3.80
CA PRO A 350 13.81 -11.94 4.52
C PRO A 350 14.06 -10.43 4.60
N ARG A 351 13.46 -9.63 3.72
CA ARG A 351 13.57 -8.16 3.72
C ARG A 351 12.63 -7.48 4.70
N LEU A 352 11.47 -8.09 4.97
CA LEU A 352 10.49 -7.56 5.92
C LEU A 352 10.72 -8.06 7.34
N LEU A 353 11.40 -9.22 7.49
CA LEU A 353 11.74 -9.80 8.79
C LEU A 353 12.94 -9.11 9.46
N LYS A 354 13.87 -8.58 8.66
CA LYS A 354 15.03 -7.81 9.13
C LYS A 354 14.62 -6.37 9.41
#